data_AF-A0A351VJE4-F1
#
_entry.id   AF-A0A351VJE4-F1
#
_cell.length_a   1.000
_cell.length_b   1.000
_cell.length_c   1.000
_cell.angle_alpha   90.00
_cell.angle_beta   90.00
_cell.angle_gamma   90.00
#
_symmetry.space_group_name_H-M   'P 1'
#
loop_
_entity.id
_entity.type
_entity.pdbx_description
1 polymer ?
#
loop_
_entity_poly.entity_id
_entity_poly.type
_entity_poly.pdbx_seq_one_letter_code
_entity_poly.pdbx_strand_id
1 'polypeptide(L)'
;MDRWDKIFITIILALLLAFAMQARGTSLVVQGQDGCQPYWQQWAMNATARLPEASWIVTPSAATIANTSAETLYAVSHGYYGQMHQQCGDSLSASDLGRQQFGFAFYAMCDGMCSTARDTFADAAVDSIGYCDMAEAYCLDCWYGHALPFQDQVFQGLQQGLEPGAAYDAAMNSHPQCLPCIRYYSNPVVEVPPPPKENIVIATIIPILIMRGN
;
A
#
# COMPACT_ATOMS: atom_id res chain seq x y z
N MET A 1 12.90 21.14 38.41
CA MET A 1 12.07 20.11 37.77
C MET A 1 11.64 19.13 38.83
N ASP A 2 10.42 19.35 39.26
CA ASP A 2 9.79 18.72 40.40
C ASP A 2 9.27 17.35 39.94
N ARG A 3 8.94 16.48 40.90
CA ARG A 3 8.42 15.15 40.60
C ARG A 3 7.18 15.20 39.70
N TRP A 4 6.39 16.26 39.80
CA TRP A 4 5.18 16.48 39.00
C TRP A 4 5.47 16.86 37.55
N ASP A 5 6.52 17.64 37.29
CA ASP A 5 6.94 17.98 35.91
C ASP A 5 7.37 16.73 35.13
N LYS A 6 8.09 15.81 35.79
CA LYS A 6 8.52 14.56 35.16
C LYS A 6 7.33 13.70 34.77
N ILE A 7 6.33 13.57 35.65
CA ILE A 7 5.12 12.79 35.37
C ILE A 7 4.33 13.43 34.23
N PHE A 8 4.17 14.75 34.24
CA PHE A 8 3.46 15.47 33.17
C PHE A 8 4.15 15.32 31.81
N ILE A 9 5.47 15.46 31.76
CA ILE A 9 6.26 15.28 30.52
C ILE A 9 6.18 13.84 30.01
N THR A 10 6.25 12.83 30.89
CA THR A 10 6.11 11.42 30.49
C THR A 10 4.72 11.11 29.95
N ILE A 11 3.66 11.64 30.56
CA ILE A 11 2.28 11.45 30.07
C ILE A 11 2.08 12.15 28.73
N ILE A 12 2.59 13.38 28.57
CA ILE A 12 2.51 14.10 27.29
C ILE A 12 3.30 13.38 26.20
N LEU A 13 4.51 12.88 26.48
CA LEU A 13 5.28 12.07 25.54
C LEU A 13 4.57 10.78 25.17
N ALA A 14 3.99 10.06 26.14
CA ALA A 14 3.25 8.83 25.88
C ALA A 14 1.98 9.10 25.05
N LEU A 15 1.28 10.21 25.30
CA LEU A 15 0.12 10.63 24.52
C LEU A 15 0.52 11.12 23.13
N LEU A 16 1.63 11.86 22.98
CA LEU A 16 2.14 12.28 21.67
C LEU A 16 2.67 11.10 20.86
N LEU A 17 3.29 10.10 21.50
CA LEU A 17 3.63 8.83 20.87
C LEU A 17 2.36 8.05 20.47
N ALA A 18 1.34 8.00 21.32
CA ALA A 18 0.06 7.38 20.98
C ALA A 18 -0.64 8.09 19.81
N PHE A 19 -0.64 9.43 19.78
CA PHE A 19 -1.20 10.24 18.70
C PHE A 19 -0.37 10.19 17.41
N ALA A 20 0.96 10.15 17.50
CA ALA A 20 1.84 9.94 16.34
C ALA A 20 1.69 8.52 15.77
N MET A 21 1.43 7.52 16.62
CA MET A 21 1.02 6.19 16.18
C MET A 21 -0.40 6.12 15.64
N GLN A 22 -1.22 7.17 15.82
CA GLN A 22 -2.61 7.26 15.32
C GLN A 22 -2.71 8.00 13.98
N ALA A 23 -1.66 8.72 13.56
CA ALA A 23 -1.56 9.28 12.21
C ALA A 23 -1.14 8.21 11.19
N ARG A 24 -1.70 7.01 11.30
CA ARG A 24 -1.51 5.94 10.32
C ARG A 24 -2.33 6.32 9.10
N GLY A 25 -1.70 6.45 7.95
CA GLY A 25 -2.38 6.81 6.72
C GLY A 25 -3.60 5.96 6.43
N THR A 26 -4.49 6.52 5.62
CA THR A 26 -5.71 5.83 5.21
C THR A 26 -5.34 4.59 4.39
N SER A 27 -6.15 3.54 4.52
CA SER A 27 -5.97 2.30 3.78
C SER A 27 -7.02 2.19 2.67
N LEU A 28 -6.63 1.60 1.54
CA LEU A 28 -7.53 1.26 0.45
C LEU A 28 -7.51 -0.26 0.26
N VAL A 29 -8.65 -0.89 0.53
CA VAL A 29 -8.92 -2.29 0.23
C VAL A 29 -9.61 -2.36 -1.12
N VAL A 30 -8.91 -2.96 -2.07
CA VAL A 30 -9.36 -3.23 -3.41
C VAL A 30 -9.72 -4.70 -3.51
N GLN A 31 -10.98 -4.98 -3.85
CA GLN A 31 -11.42 -6.33 -4.14
C GLN A 31 -11.92 -6.42 -5.59
N GLY A 32 -11.44 -7.42 -6.33
CA GLY A 32 -12.08 -7.84 -7.57
C GLY A 32 -13.49 -8.37 -7.30
N GLN A 33 -14.48 -7.89 -8.05
CA GLN A 33 -15.84 -8.36 -7.97
C GLN A 33 -15.98 -9.62 -8.82
N ASP A 34 -15.64 -10.75 -8.23
CA ASP A 34 -15.99 -12.02 -8.84
C ASP A 34 -17.35 -12.47 -8.31
N GLY A 35 -18.37 -12.42 -9.16
CA GLY A 35 -19.59 -13.23 -8.99
C GLY A 35 -19.32 -14.75 -9.01
N CYS A 36 -18.06 -15.19 -8.89
CA CYS A 36 -17.58 -16.55 -9.14
C CYS A 36 -16.81 -17.19 -7.96
N GLN A 37 -16.34 -16.45 -6.94
CA GLN A 37 -15.61 -17.04 -5.80
C GLN A 37 -15.86 -16.26 -4.48
N PRO A 38 -16.65 -16.79 -3.53
CA PRO A 38 -16.93 -16.12 -2.25
C PRO A 38 -15.69 -15.99 -1.34
N TYR A 39 -14.60 -16.69 -1.66
CA TYR A 39 -13.38 -16.70 -0.84
C TYR A 39 -12.70 -15.33 -0.76
N TRP A 40 -12.67 -14.53 -1.83
CA TRP A 40 -12.01 -13.22 -1.83
C TRP A 40 -12.65 -12.20 -0.88
N GLN A 41 -13.96 -12.35 -0.63
CA GLN A 41 -14.66 -11.50 0.33
C GLN A 41 -14.12 -11.70 1.74
N GLN A 42 -13.81 -12.94 2.15
CA GLN A 42 -13.24 -13.22 3.46
C GLN A 42 -11.88 -12.52 3.63
N TRP A 43 -11.06 -12.54 2.59
CA TRP A 43 -9.77 -11.89 2.54
C TRP A 43 -9.90 -10.36 2.65
N ALA A 44 -10.78 -9.74 1.87
CA ALA A 44 -11.04 -8.31 1.93
C ALA A 44 -11.60 -7.87 3.30
N MET A 45 -12.54 -8.64 3.87
CA MET A 45 -13.08 -8.38 5.22
C MET A 45 -11.98 -8.48 6.28
N ASN A 46 -11.11 -9.49 6.18
CA ASN A 46 -10.00 -9.65 7.10
C ASN A 46 -9.03 -8.45 7.04
N ALA A 47 -8.64 -8.03 5.84
CA ALA A 47 -7.78 -6.86 5.67
C ALA A 47 -8.45 -5.58 6.20
N THR A 48 -9.73 -5.36 5.87
CA THR A 48 -10.50 -4.19 6.35
C THR A 48 -10.58 -4.15 7.88
N ALA A 49 -10.69 -5.30 8.55
CA ALA A 49 -10.73 -5.37 10.01
C ALA A 49 -9.37 -5.07 10.68
N ARG A 50 -8.27 -5.20 9.94
CA ARG A 50 -6.91 -5.08 10.47
C ARG A 50 -6.23 -3.78 10.05
N LEU A 51 -6.60 -3.20 8.92
CA LEU A 51 -6.00 -1.97 8.41
C LEU A 51 -6.74 -0.74 8.98
N PRO A 52 -6.02 0.30 9.41
CA PRO A 52 -6.63 1.51 9.95
C PRO A 52 -7.38 2.27 8.86
N GLU A 53 -8.57 2.77 9.20
CA GLU A 53 -9.39 3.64 8.34
C GLU A 53 -9.56 3.11 6.91
N ALA A 54 -9.65 1.77 6.77
CA ALA A 54 -9.73 1.12 5.49
C ALA A 54 -11.03 1.45 4.76
N SER A 55 -10.92 2.18 3.66
CA SER A 55 -11.98 2.28 2.66
C SER A 55 -11.98 1.02 1.80
N TRP A 56 -13.14 0.42 1.60
CA TRP A 56 -13.26 -0.79 0.78
C TRP A 56 -13.97 -0.46 -0.52
N ILE A 57 -13.25 -0.65 -1.63
CA ILE A 57 -13.77 -0.48 -2.97
C ILE A 57 -13.83 -1.84 -3.66
N VAL A 58 -15.02 -2.19 -4.10
CA VAL A 58 -15.27 -3.29 -5.03
C VAL A 58 -15.14 -2.71 -6.43
N THR A 59 -14.31 -3.32 -7.28
CA THR A 59 -14.01 -2.88 -8.67
C THR A 59 -13.48 -1.45 -8.83
N PRO A 60 -12.29 -1.11 -8.28
CA PRO A 60 -11.72 0.20 -8.47
C PRO A 60 -11.17 0.42 -9.88
N SER A 61 -11.68 1.45 -10.55
CA SER A 61 -11.10 1.93 -11.80
C SER A 61 -9.71 2.55 -11.57
N ALA A 62 -8.89 2.62 -12.62
CA ALA A 62 -7.64 3.39 -12.61
C ALA A 62 -7.85 4.83 -12.12
N ALA A 63 -8.96 5.47 -12.53
CA ALA A 63 -9.31 6.82 -12.09
C ALA A 63 -9.63 6.88 -10.58
N THR A 64 -10.25 5.84 -10.02
CA THR A 64 -10.52 5.75 -8.58
C THR A 64 -9.20 5.65 -7.80
N ILE A 65 -8.26 4.84 -8.30
CA ILE A 65 -6.96 4.65 -7.65
C ILE A 65 -6.11 5.91 -7.76
N ALA A 66 -6.03 6.55 -8.94
CA ALA A 66 -5.23 7.76 -9.12
C ALA A 66 -5.68 8.94 -8.24
N ASN A 67 -6.92 8.93 -7.75
CA ASN A 67 -7.48 9.99 -6.90
C ASN A 67 -7.55 9.61 -5.41
N THR A 68 -7.04 8.45 -5.01
CA THR A 68 -7.00 8.06 -3.60
C THR A 68 -5.87 8.80 -2.88
N SER A 69 -6.08 9.12 -1.60
CA SER A 69 -5.02 9.60 -0.69
C SER A 69 -4.54 8.50 0.26
N ALA A 70 -4.86 7.24 -0.03
CA ALA A 70 -4.45 6.11 0.79
C ALA A 70 -2.94 5.92 0.76
N GLU A 71 -2.34 5.70 1.94
CA GLU A 71 -0.93 5.37 2.08
C GLU A 71 -0.69 3.85 1.96
N THR A 72 -1.71 3.05 2.29
CA THR A 72 -1.67 1.60 2.21
C THR A 72 -2.65 1.07 1.17
N LEU A 73 -2.16 0.21 0.28
CA LEU A 73 -2.97 -0.56 -0.65
C LEU A 73 -3.06 -2.02 -0.19
N TYR A 74 -4.26 -2.57 -0.14
CA TYR A 74 -4.49 -4.01 -0.09
C TYR A 74 -5.30 -4.39 -1.32
N ALA A 75 -4.77 -5.28 -2.15
CA ALA A 75 -5.44 -5.72 -3.36
C ALA A 75 -5.63 -7.23 -3.35
N VAL A 76 -6.88 -7.69 -3.52
CA VAL A 76 -7.23 -9.10 -3.56
C VAL A 76 -8.08 -9.42 -4.78
N SER A 77 -7.62 -10.37 -5.58
CA SER A 77 -8.37 -10.90 -6.72
C SER A 77 -7.63 -12.08 -7.39
N HIS A 78 -8.17 -12.57 -8.50
CA HIS A 78 -7.36 -13.22 -9.53
C HIS A 78 -6.41 -12.22 -10.18
N GLY A 79 -5.22 -12.70 -10.52
CA GLY A 79 -4.19 -11.89 -11.17
C GLY A 79 -3.30 -12.75 -12.05
N TYR A 80 -2.55 -12.08 -12.89
CA TYR A 80 -1.42 -12.61 -13.65
C TYR A 80 -0.39 -11.49 -13.78
N TYR A 81 0.79 -11.77 -14.35
CA TYR A 81 1.90 -10.82 -14.48
C TYR A 81 1.46 -9.41 -14.91
N GLY A 82 1.39 -8.49 -13.94
CA GLY A 82 1.08 -7.07 -14.14
C GLY A 82 -0.39 -6.70 -14.25
N GLN A 83 -1.34 -7.64 -14.08
CA GLN A 83 -2.77 -7.35 -14.08
C GLN A 83 -3.54 -8.07 -12.98
N MET A 84 -4.47 -7.34 -12.37
CA MET A 84 -5.45 -7.84 -11.42
C MET A 84 -6.82 -7.81 -12.10
N HIS A 85 -7.46 -8.96 -12.25
CA HIS A 85 -8.83 -9.01 -12.77
C HIS A 85 -9.79 -8.39 -11.76
N GLN A 86 -10.71 -7.54 -12.21
CA GLN A 86 -11.66 -6.87 -11.34
C GLN A 86 -13.11 -7.31 -11.54
N GLN A 87 -13.41 -7.98 -12.64
CA GLN A 87 -14.67 -8.68 -12.97
C GLN A 87 -14.38 -9.76 -14.02
N CYS A 88 -15.41 -10.41 -14.58
CA CYS A 88 -15.31 -11.29 -15.76
C CYS A 88 -14.83 -10.58 -17.06
N GLY A 89 -14.17 -9.41 -17.00
CA GLY A 89 -13.71 -8.67 -18.16
C GLY A 89 -12.79 -7.47 -17.86
N ASP A 90 -13.02 -6.73 -16.78
CA ASP A 90 -12.18 -5.58 -16.42
C ASP A 90 -10.91 -6.01 -15.69
N SER A 91 -9.81 -5.26 -15.90
CA SER A 91 -8.52 -5.51 -15.27
C SER A 91 -7.89 -4.20 -14.83
N LEU A 92 -7.22 -4.23 -13.68
CA LEU A 92 -6.36 -3.17 -13.18
C LEU A 92 -4.91 -3.58 -13.39
N SER A 93 -4.19 -2.77 -14.14
CA SER A 93 -2.77 -3.01 -14.39
C SER A 93 -1.89 -2.41 -13.30
N ALA A 94 -0.65 -2.89 -13.22
CA ALA A 94 0.37 -2.25 -12.38
C ALA A 94 0.59 -0.76 -12.76
N SER A 95 0.51 -0.41 -14.05
CA SER A 95 0.62 0.98 -14.50
C SER A 95 -0.52 1.88 -14.00
N ASP A 96 -1.71 1.32 -13.80
CA ASP A 96 -2.86 2.08 -13.27
C ASP A 96 -2.69 2.46 -11.80
N LEU A 97 -1.83 1.74 -11.06
CA LEU A 97 -1.52 2.06 -9.67
C LEU A 97 -0.54 3.22 -9.52
N GLY A 98 0.15 3.62 -10.60
CA GLY A 98 1.27 4.55 -10.52
C GLY A 98 2.48 3.96 -9.78
N ARG A 99 3.67 4.52 -10.05
CA ARG A 99 4.91 4.08 -9.40
C ARG A 99 5.01 4.71 -8.01
N GLN A 100 5.26 3.89 -7.00
CA GLN A 100 5.40 4.29 -5.59
C GLN A 100 4.28 5.23 -5.10
N GLN A 101 3.06 5.01 -5.59
CA GLN A 101 1.91 5.78 -5.16
C GLN A 101 1.58 5.52 -3.68
N PHE A 102 1.91 4.32 -3.18
CA PHE A 102 1.64 3.89 -1.81
C PHE A 102 2.93 3.77 -1.00
N GLY A 103 2.85 4.01 0.30
CA GLY A 103 3.94 3.67 1.23
C GLY A 103 4.07 2.16 1.38
N PHE A 104 2.93 1.46 1.45
CA PHE A 104 2.89 0.02 1.58
C PHE A 104 1.79 -0.60 0.70
N ALA A 105 2.09 -1.73 0.07
CA ALA A 105 1.10 -2.53 -0.63
C ALA A 105 1.16 -4.02 -0.27
N PHE A 106 -0.02 -4.64 -0.18
CA PHE A 106 -0.18 -6.08 0.00
C PHE A 106 -1.04 -6.66 -1.14
N TYR A 107 -0.48 -7.59 -1.91
CA TYR A 107 -1.10 -8.18 -3.08
C TYR A 107 -1.51 -9.64 -2.81
N ALA A 108 -2.78 -9.84 -2.48
CA ALA A 108 -3.45 -11.14 -2.32
C ALA A 108 -4.00 -11.66 -3.67
N MET A 109 -3.11 -11.91 -4.63
CA MET A 109 -3.47 -12.39 -5.97
C MET A 109 -2.37 -13.26 -6.59
N CYS A 110 -2.76 -14.14 -7.53
CA CYS A 110 -1.79 -14.91 -8.32
C CYS A 110 -0.84 -13.96 -9.06
N ASP A 111 0.45 -14.30 -9.04
CA ASP A 111 1.54 -13.58 -9.68
C ASP A 111 1.72 -12.10 -9.31
N GLY A 112 1.04 -11.63 -8.26
CA GLY A 112 1.10 -10.24 -7.82
C GLY A 112 2.52 -9.78 -7.52
N MET A 113 3.40 -10.67 -7.06
CA MET A 113 4.80 -10.35 -6.74
C MET A 113 5.82 -11.23 -7.46
N CYS A 114 5.45 -11.92 -8.54
CA CYS A 114 6.40 -12.78 -9.26
C CYS A 114 7.52 -12.02 -9.98
N SER A 115 7.36 -10.71 -10.18
CA SER A 115 8.39 -9.82 -10.71
C SER A 115 8.52 -8.59 -9.82
N THR A 116 9.76 -8.10 -9.67
CA THR A 116 10.10 -6.85 -8.99
C THR A 116 10.66 -5.80 -9.95
N ALA A 117 10.41 -5.97 -11.24
CA ALA A 117 10.84 -5.02 -12.26
C ALA A 117 10.00 -3.73 -12.21
N ARG A 118 10.47 -2.69 -12.92
CA ARG A 118 9.70 -1.46 -13.12
C ARG A 118 8.34 -1.76 -13.75
N ASP A 119 7.34 -0.96 -13.41
CA ASP A 119 5.95 -1.06 -13.93
C ASP A 119 5.29 -2.42 -13.60
N THR A 120 5.72 -3.07 -12.52
CA THR A 120 5.05 -4.23 -11.92
C THR A 120 4.35 -3.82 -10.64
N PHE A 121 3.49 -4.69 -10.10
CA PHE A 121 2.81 -4.41 -8.83
C PHE A 121 3.80 -4.12 -7.70
N ALA A 122 4.96 -4.80 -7.67
CA ALA A 122 6.01 -4.52 -6.70
C ALA A 122 6.51 -3.07 -6.73
N ASP A 123 6.44 -2.39 -7.89
CA ASP A 123 6.92 -1.00 -8.07
C ASP A 123 5.84 0.05 -7.74
N ALA A 124 4.61 -0.37 -7.43
CA ALA A 124 3.52 0.55 -7.12
C ALA A 124 3.56 1.10 -5.68
N ALA A 125 4.38 0.52 -4.80
CA ALA A 125 4.59 0.98 -3.44
C ALA A 125 6.07 1.02 -3.07
N VAL A 126 6.42 1.77 -2.01
CA VAL A 126 7.77 1.75 -1.42
C VAL A 126 8.08 0.35 -0.89
N ASP A 127 7.15 -0.22 -0.13
CA ASP A 127 7.21 -1.60 0.35
C ASP A 127 6.03 -2.41 -0.20
N SER A 128 6.34 -3.59 -0.73
CA SER A 128 5.34 -4.49 -1.31
C SER A 128 5.51 -5.90 -0.77
N ILE A 129 4.41 -6.49 -0.30
CA ILE A 129 4.31 -7.92 0.02
C ILE A 129 3.26 -8.53 -0.90
N GLY A 130 3.44 -9.77 -1.31
CA GLY A 130 2.40 -10.44 -2.06
C GLY A 130 2.77 -11.83 -2.50
N TYR A 131 1.78 -12.49 -3.06
CA TYR A 131 1.91 -13.88 -3.48
C TYR A 131 2.45 -13.99 -4.91
N CYS A 132 3.08 -15.11 -5.17
CA CYS A 132 3.59 -15.54 -6.45
C CYS A 132 3.36 -17.05 -6.58
N ASP A 133 3.13 -17.53 -7.81
CA ASP A 133 3.06 -18.96 -8.11
C ASP A 133 1.97 -19.70 -7.30
N MET A 134 0.89 -19.02 -6.90
CA MET A 134 -0.17 -19.59 -6.06
C MET A 134 -0.87 -20.81 -6.67
N ALA A 135 -0.87 -20.91 -8.01
CA ALA A 135 -1.44 -22.05 -8.72
C ALA A 135 -0.50 -23.27 -8.72
N GLU A 136 0.77 -23.10 -8.37
CA GLU A 136 1.75 -24.17 -8.39
C GLU A 136 1.55 -25.14 -7.22
N ALA A 137 1.80 -26.42 -7.49
CA ALA A 137 1.56 -27.49 -6.53
C ALA A 137 2.32 -27.29 -5.21
N TYR A 138 3.53 -26.72 -5.27
CA TYR A 138 4.35 -26.44 -4.09
C TYR A 138 3.83 -25.27 -3.25
N CYS A 139 2.90 -24.47 -3.77
CA CYS A 139 2.27 -23.35 -3.07
C CYS A 139 0.89 -23.66 -2.49
N LEU A 140 0.29 -24.82 -2.81
CA LEU A 140 -1.05 -25.14 -2.35
C LEU A 140 -1.15 -25.23 -0.82
N ASP A 141 -0.13 -25.76 -0.15
CA ASP A 141 -0.10 -25.85 1.32
C ASP A 141 -0.07 -24.46 1.96
N CYS A 142 0.81 -23.58 1.47
CA CYS A 142 0.81 -22.18 1.89
C CYS A 142 -0.56 -21.54 1.63
N TRP A 143 -1.07 -21.68 0.40
CA TRP A 143 -2.29 -21.00 -0.04
C TRP A 143 -3.53 -21.38 0.77
N TYR A 144 -3.80 -22.67 0.89
CA TYR A 144 -5.02 -23.17 1.54
C TYR A 144 -4.89 -23.31 3.05
N GLY A 145 -3.67 -23.46 3.58
CA GLY A 145 -3.44 -23.70 5.01
C GLY A 145 -2.95 -22.49 5.80
N HIS A 146 -2.21 -21.57 5.17
CA HIS A 146 -1.36 -20.64 5.91
C HIS A 146 -1.36 -19.19 5.42
N ALA A 147 -1.95 -18.90 4.26
CA ALA A 147 -1.88 -17.59 3.64
C ALA A 147 -2.64 -16.51 4.44
N LEU A 148 -3.87 -16.80 4.90
CA LEU A 148 -4.61 -15.91 5.80
C LEU A 148 -3.91 -15.73 7.17
N PRO A 149 -3.46 -16.79 7.86
CA PRO A 149 -2.64 -16.65 9.06
C PRO A 149 -1.37 -15.81 8.86
N PHE A 150 -0.65 -16.01 7.76
CA PHE A 150 0.52 -15.21 7.40
C PHE A 150 0.16 -13.72 7.26
N GLN A 151 -0.90 -13.42 6.49
CA GLN A 151 -1.40 -12.06 6.33
C GLN A 151 -1.76 -11.42 7.67
N ASP A 152 -2.43 -12.17 8.55
CA ASP A 152 -2.79 -11.69 9.89
C ASP A 152 -1.56 -11.31 10.72
N GLN A 153 -0.49 -12.09 10.62
CA GLN A 153 0.75 -11.79 11.33
C GLN A 153 1.48 -10.57 10.75
N VAL A 154 1.48 -10.39 9.43
CA VAL A 154 1.99 -9.16 8.80
C VAL A 154 1.23 -7.95 9.34
N PHE A 155 -0.10 -7.97 9.30
CA PHE A 155 -0.90 -6.85 9.80
C PHE A 155 -0.76 -6.64 11.29
N GLN A 156 -0.64 -7.70 12.09
CA GLN A 156 -0.35 -7.58 13.51
C GLN A 156 1.01 -6.90 13.76
N GLY A 157 2.05 -7.26 12.99
CA GLY A 157 3.35 -6.61 13.07
C GLY A 157 3.28 -5.12 12.74
N LEU A 158 2.63 -4.76 11.63
CA LEU A 158 2.38 -3.36 11.26
C LEU A 158 1.59 -2.63 12.36
N GLN A 159 0.58 -3.29 12.94
CA GLN A 159 -0.20 -2.72 14.03
C GLN A 159 0.63 -2.45 15.29
N GLN A 160 1.67 -3.24 15.53
CA GLN A 160 2.63 -3.06 16.60
C GLN A 160 3.72 -2.03 16.29
N GLY A 161 3.68 -1.40 15.10
CA GLY A 161 4.63 -0.39 14.67
C GLY A 161 5.92 -0.97 14.08
N LEU A 162 5.91 -2.22 13.63
CA LEU A 162 7.02 -2.76 12.83
C LEU A 162 6.97 -2.18 11.42
N GLU A 163 8.16 -1.97 10.85
CA GLU A 163 8.33 -1.71 9.41
C GLU A 163 7.85 -2.91 8.58
N PRO A 164 7.36 -2.72 7.33
CA PRO A 164 6.82 -3.80 6.50
C PRO A 164 7.73 -5.02 6.35
N GLY A 165 9.04 -4.80 6.12
CA GLY A 165 10.00 -5.90 6.02
C GLY A 165 10.15 -6.70 7.32
N ALA A 166 10.14 -6.02 8.47
CA ALA A 166 10.22 -6.70 9.77
C ALA A 166 8.93 -7.46 10.10
N ALA A 167 7.78 -6.92 9.72
CA ALA A 167 6.49 -7.60 9.84
C ALA A 167 6.42 -8.84 8.93
N TYR A 168 6.93 -8.73 7.69
CA TYR A 168 7.10 -9.86 6.77
C TYR A 168 7.98 -10.96 7.36
N ASP A 169 9.16 -10.61 7.87
CA ASP A 169 10.10 -11.58 8.45
C ASP A 169 9.48 -12.29 9.66
N ALA A 170 8.78 -11.56 10.53
CA ALA A 170 8.07 -12.14 11.66
C ALA A 170 6.98 -13.14 11.22
N ALA A 171 6.19 -12.79 10.19
CA ALA A 171 5.18 -13.66 9.63
C ALA A 171 5.79 -14.90 8.96
N MET A 172 6.90 -14.71 8.23
CA MET A 172 7.58 -15.79 7.52
C MET A 172 8.23 -16.79 8.49
N ASN A 173 8.74 -16.32 9.63
CA ASN A 173 9.29 -17.20 10.66
C ASN A 173 8.22 -18.12 11.29
N SER A 174 6.96 -17.68 11.37
CA SER A 174 5.85 -18.51 11.84
C SER A 174 5.25 -19.41 10.75
N HIS A 175 5.45 -19.05 9.48
CA HIS A 175 4.88 -19.72 8.32
C HIS A 175 5.95 -20.03 7.25
N PRO A 176 7.04 -20.74 7.58
CA PRO A 176 8.17 -20.94 6.67
C PRO A 176 7.82 -21.71 5.39
N GLN A 177 6.75 -22.52 5.41
CA GLN A 177 6.17 -23.20 4.25
C GLN A 177 5.68 -22.23 3.16
N CYS A 178 5.46 -20.96 3.49
CA CYS A 178 5.07 -19.93 2.54
C CYS A 178 6.25 -19.23 1.84
N LEU A 179 7.49 -19.51 2.24
CA LEU A 179 8.69 -18.89 1.68
C LEU A 179 8.81 -18.96 0.15
N PRO A 180 8.46 -20.07 -0.55
CA PRO A 180 8.55 -20.09 -2.01
C PRO A 180 7.43 -19.30 -2.70
N CYS A 181 6.37 -18.92 -1.97
CA CYS A 181 5.11 -18.45 -2.54
C CYS A 181 4.80 -16.99 -2.23
N ILE A 182 5.45 -16.42 -1.22
CA ILE A 182 5.23 -15.04 -0.80
C ILE A 182 6.56 -14.31 -0.89
N ARG A 183 6.51 -13.10 -1.43
CA ARG A 183 7.70 -12.28 -1.65
C ARG A 183 7.51 -10.92 -1.01
N TYR A 184 8.62 -10.37 -0.56
CA TYR A 184 8.74 -9.00 -0.11
C TYR A 184 9.70 -8.26 -1.04
N TYR A 185 9.36 -7.00 -1.34
CA TYR A 185 10.19 -6.09 -2.10
C TYR A 185 10.14 -4.72 -1.45
N SER A 186 11.28 -4.06 -1.41
CA SER A 186 11.41 -2.68 -0.95
C SER A 186 12.17 -1.88 -1.99
N ASN A 187 11.58 -0.79 -2.46
CA ASN A 187 12.21 0.19 -3.34
C ASN A 187 12.27 1.54 -2.62
N PRO A 188 13.33 1.79 -1.83
CA PRO A 188 13.46 3.04 -1.09
C PRO A 188 13.81 4.24 -1.99
N VAL A 189 14.04 4.04 -3.30
CA VAL A 189 14.31 5.13 -4.24
C VAL A 189 12.99 5.84 -4.52
N VAL A 190 12.57 6.75 -3.64
CA VAL A 190 11.44 7.63 -3.91
C VAL A 190 11.81 8.47 -5.14
N GLU A 191 11.25 8.14 -6.30
CA GLU A 191 11.39 9.02 -7.45
C GLU A 191 10.66 10.31 -7.11
N VAL A 192 11.44 11.37 -6.83
CA VAL A 192 10.90 12.71 -6.58
C VAL A 192 10.04 13.07 -7.78
N PRO A 193 8.71 13.27 -7.62
CA PRO A 193 7.88 13.63 -8.75
C PRO A 193 8.46 14.89 -9.39
N PRO A 194 8.47 14.98 -10.73
CA PRO A 194 8.91 16.21 -11.38
C PRO A 194 8.10 17.37 -10.79
N PRO A 195 8.72 18.52 -10.48
CA PRO A 195 7.99 19.65 -9.94
C PRO A 195 6.82 19.96 -10.87
N PRO A 196 5.62 20.26 -10.33
CA PRO A 196 4.48 20.63 -11.15
C PRO A 196 4.94 21.71 -12.12
N LYS A 197 4.55 21.59 -13.41
CA LYS A 197 4.84 22.63 -14.40
C LYS A 197 4.16 23.91 -13.92
N GLU A 198 4.90 24.75 -13.19
CA GLU A 198 4.44 26.08 -12.87
C GLU A 198 4.20 26.77 -14.21
N ASN A 199 2.96 27.22 -14.42
CA ASN A 199 2.69 28.20 -15.46
C ASN A 199 3.47 29.44 -15.04
N ILE A 200 4.70 29.60 -15.55
CA ILE A 200 5.49 30.81 -15.40
C ILE A 200 4.68 31.92 -16.06
N VAL A 201 3.86 32.61 -15.27
CA VAL A 201 3.30 33.89 -15.65
C VAL A 201 4.48 34.85 -15.65
N ILE A 202 5.11 35.02 -16.81
CA ILE A 202 6.06 36.10 -17.02
C ILE A 202 5.23 37.38 -16.89
N ALA A 203 5.21 37.95 -15.69
CA ALA A 203 4.73 39.30 -15.49
C ALA A 203 5.67 40.21 -16.25
N THR A 204 5.30 40.54 -17.50
CA THR A 204 5.98 41.56 -18.28
C THR A 204 5.85 42.88 -17.51
N ILE A 205 6.88 43.24 -16.77
CA ILE A 205 6.97 44.57 -16.15
C ILE A 205 7.14 45.55 -17.31
N ILE A 206 6.04 46.19 -17.72
CA ILE A 206 6.08 47.32 -18.63
C ILE A 206 6.67 48.49 -17.84
N PRO A 207 7.86 49.01 -18.17
CA PRO A 207 8.33 50.22 -17.54
C PRO A 207 7.43 51.38 -18.01
N ILE A 208 6.59 51.89 -17.11
CA ILE A 208 5.89 53.15 -17.31
C ILE A 208 6.95 54.25 -17.24
N LEU A 209 7.39 54.71 -18.40
CA LEU A 209 8.25 55.87 -18.55
C LEU A 209 7.44 57.13 -18.20
N ILE A 210 7.47 57.53 -16.92
CA ILE A 210 6.92 58.83 -16.51
C ILE A 210 7.93 59.90 -16.96
N MET A 211 7.69 60.48 -18.14
CA MET A 211 8.36 61.71 -18.55
C MET A 211 7.87 62.85 -17.64
N ARG A 212 8.71 63.27 -16.69
CA ARG A 212 8.57 64.57 -16.03
C ARG A 212 8.93 65.65 -17.06
N GLY A 213 7.95 66.48 -17.42
CA GLY A 213 8.17 67.71 -18.17
C GLY A 213 8.92 68.74 -17.33
N ASN A 214 9.74 69.54 -18.02
CA ASN A 214 10.27 70.81 -17.54
C ASN A 214 9.23 71.92 -17.71
#